data_AF-A0A2V9YPV0-F1
#
_entry.id   AF-A0A2V9YPV0-F1
#
_cell.length_a   1.000
_cell.length_b   1.000
_cell.length_c   1.000
_cell.angle_alpha   90.00
_cell.angle_beta   90.00
_cell.angle_gamma   90.00
#
_symmetry.space_group_name_H-M   'P 1'
#
loop_
_entity.id
_entity.type
_entity.pdbx_description
1 polymer ?
#
loop_
_entity_poly.entity_id
_entity_poly.type
_entity_poly.pdbx_seq_one_letter_code
_entity_poly.pdbx_strand_id
1 'polypeptide(L)'
;MLWTNPSKQPTAPLDPSVWVMRFDDAEGKPLAIVVNYACHPVVLGPDNLNYSADFVAAMTDTVEEAFDRTPLCLFLQGADGDINPYYATTLLSDGAITKRDWSGRQLGEEAVRVAKAIQTEPARAPAIDFADDAMHFQLRWPAKKFREGLLKTYGP
;
A
#
# COMPACT_ATOMS: atom_id res chain seq x y z
N MET A 1 9.92 16.27 -11.94
CA MET A 1 10.40 16.48 -10.55
C MET A 1 11.21 15.27 -10.13
N LEU A 2 12.09 15.38 -9.12
CA LEU A 2 13.00 14.31 -8.67
C LEU A 2 12.27 12.99 -8.28
N TRP A 3 10.98 13.08 -7.94
CA TRP A 3 10.20 12.01 -7.32
C TRP A 3 9.12 11.40 -8.22
N THR A 4 9.07 11.79 -9.49
CA THR A 4 7.98 11.44 -10.43
C THR A 4 8.54 10.67 -11.61
N ASN A 5 7.85 9.61 -12.06
CA ASN A 5 8.26 8.81 -13.22
C ASN A 5 7.10 8.57 -14.21
N PRO A 6 6.47 9.61 -14.77
CA PRO A 6 5.32 9.46 -15.66
C PRO A 6 5.64 8.74 -16.97
N SER A 7 6.90 8.80 -17.41
CA SER A 7 7.40 8.06 -18.58
C SER A 7 7.69 6.58 -18.30
N LYS A 8 7.47 6.10 -17.07
CA LYS A 8 7.65 4.70 -16.65
C LYS A 8 9.05 4.15 -17.00
N GLN A 9 10.08 4.97 -16.80
CA GLN A 9 11.46 4.54 -16.98
C GLN A 9 11.79 3.44 -15.96
N PRO A 10 12.49 2.37 -16.33
CA PRO A 10 12.90 1.35 -15.38
C PRO A 10 13.75 1.95 -14.24
N THR A 11 13.42 1.62 -12.99
CA THR A 11 14.18 2.00 -11.79
C THR A 11 14.47 0.78 -10.93
N ALA A 12 15.53 0.84 -10.12
CA ALA A 12 15.90 -0.23 -9.19
C ALA A 12 16.67 0.35 -7.99
N PRO A 13 16.62 -0.30 -6.80
CA PRO A 13 15.82 -1.48 -6.49
C PRO A 13 14.31 -1.16 -6.39
N LEU A 14 13.47 -2.15 -6.65
CA LEU A 14 12.01 -2.10 -6.46
C LEU A 14 11.55 -3.44 -5.88
N ASP A 15 10.53 -3.43 -5.04
CA ASP A 15 9.75 -4.62 -4.70
C ASP A 15 8.45 -4.63 -5.53
N PRO A 16 8.37 -5.42 -6.61
CA PRO A 16 7.18 -5.49 -7.46
C PRO A 16 6.11 -6.45 -6.91
N SER A 17 6.33 -7.06 -5.73
CA SER A 17 5.46 -8.11 -5.22
C SER A 17 4.13 -7.55 -4.74
N VAL A 18 3.03 -8.13 -5.24
CA VAL A 18 1.67 -7.89 -4.71
C VAL A 18 1.27 -9.13 -3.93
N TRP A 19 1.15 -8.99 -2.61
CA TRP A 19 0.69 -10.06 -1.74
C TRP A 19 -0.80 -9.91 -1.46
N VAL A 20 -1.53 -11.00 -1.57
CA VAL A 20 -2.98 -11.02 -1.31
C VAL A 20 -3.32 -12.15 -0.37
N MET A 21 -4.02 -11.83 0.71
CA MET A 21 -4.57 -12.78 1.66
C MET A 21 -6.10 -12.66 1.64
N ARG A 22 -6.78 -13.78 1.37
CA ARG A 22 -8.25 -13.85 1.35
C ARG A 22 -8.73 -14.66 2.55
N PHE A 23 -9.72 -14.12 3.26
CA PHE A 23 -10.39 -14.77 4.37
C PHE A 23 -11.81 -15.12 3.93
N ASP A 24 -12.14 -16.41 3.91
CA ASP A 24 -13.45 -16.91 3.52
C ASP A 24 -14.22 -17.45 4.74
N ASP A 25 -15.55 -17.43 4.66
CA ASP A 25 -16.40 -18.19 5.58
C ASP A 25 -16.40 -19.70 5.25
N ALA A 26 -17.18 -20.48 6.02
CA ALA A 26 -17.25 -21.93 5.86
C ALA A 26 -17.89 -22.35 4.52
N GLU A 27 -18.68 -21.47 3.91
CA GLU A 27 -19.31 -21.63 2.61
C GLU A 27 -18.41 -21.17 1.44
N GLY A 28 -17.21 -20.66 1.73
CA GLY A 28 -16.23 -20.22 0.74
C GLY A 28 -16.45 -18.79 0.25
N LYS A 29 -17.29 -18.00 0.93
CA LYS A 29 -17.57 -16.61 0.59
C LYS A 29 -16.51 -15.68 1.20
N PRO A 30 -15.87 -14.79 0.41
CA PRO A 30 -14.89 -13.86 0.93
C PRO A 30 -15.48 -12.87 1.94
N LEU A 31 -14.89 -12.81 3.14
CA LEU A 31 -15.20 -11.87 4.23
C LEU A 31 -14.24 -10.69 4.27
N ALA A 32 -12.96 -10.92 3.98
CA ALA A 32 -11.94 -9.88 3.94
C ALA A 32 -10.84 -10.24 2.94
N ILE A 33 -10.25 -9.21 2.34
CA ILE A 33 -9.10 -9.32 1.45
C ILE A 33 -8.05 -8.31 1.91
N VAL A 34 -6.86 -8.77 2.26
CA VAL A 34 -5.72 -7.93 2.59
C VAL A 34 -4.77 -7.91 1.41
N VAL A 35 -4.47 -6.71 0.91
CA VAL A 35 -3.52 -6.45 -0.18
C VAL A 35 -2.29 -5.76 0.39
N ASN A 36 -1.11 -6.35 0.21
CA ASN A 36 0.17 -5.75 0.58
C ASN A 36 0.99 -5.42 -0.66
N TYR A 37 1.52 -4.21 -0.70
CA TYR A 37 2.34 -3.68 -1.80
C TYR A 37 3.23 -2.55 -1.29
N ALA A 38 4.47 -2.47 -1.77
CA ALA A 38 5.43 -1.45 -1.35
C ALA A 38 5.36 -0.23 -2.29
N CYS A 39 4.56 0.79 -1.95
CA CYS A 39 4.51 2.04 -2.71
C CYS A 39 3.84 3.17 -1.91
N HIS A 40 4.48 4.35 -1.84
CA HIS A 40 3.92 5.51 -1.13
C HIS A 40 2.58 5.99 -1.72
N PRO A 41 1.52 6.20 -0.91
CA PRO A 41 0.24 6.78 -1.34
C PRO A 41 0.34 8.30 -1.49
N VAL A 42 1.08 8.74 -2.50
CA VAL A 42 1.43 10.15 -2.72
C VAL A 42 1.13 10.62 -4.15
N VAL A 43 0.10 10.09 -4.83
CA VAL A 43 -0.24 10.59 -6.18
C VAL A 43 -0.74 12.04 -6.12
N LEU A 44 -1.54 12.37 -5.11
CA LEU A 44 -2.05 13.73 -4.90
C LEU A 44 -0.92 14.66 -4.43
N GLY A 45 -0.78 15.79 -5.12
CA GLY A 45 0.18 16.85 -4.82
C GLY A 45 -0.17 17.67 -3.58
N PRO A 46 0.74 18.57 -3.16
CA PRO A 46 0.57 19.39 -1.96
C PRO A 46 -0.58 20.40 -2.05
N ASP A 47 -1.11 20.65 -3.25
CA ASP A 47 -2.26 21.49 -3.50
C ASP A 47 -3.60 20.80 -3.20
N ASN A 48 -3.61 19.47 -2.98
CA ASN A 48 -4.78 18.78 -2.43
C ASN A 48 -4.89 19.02 -0.92
N LEU A 49 -5.87 19.81 -0.51
CA LEU A 49 -6.16 20.13 0.89
C LEU A 49 -7.27 19.25 1.52
N ASN A 50 -7.79 18.29 0.77
CA ASN A 50 -8.85 17.39 1.22
C ASN A 50 -8.29 16.11 1.82
N TYR A 51 -9.01 15.54 2.79
CA TYR A 51 -8.74 14.18 3.28
C TYR A 51 -8.94 13.16 2.15
N SER A 52 -7.98 12.25 2.02
CA SER A 52 -7.96 11.25 0.95
C SER A 52 -7.12 10.05 1.38
N ALA A 53 -7.52 8.85 0.98
CA ALA A 53 -6.67 7.66 1.04
C ALA A 53 -5.84 7.47 -0.25
N ASP A 54 -5.75 8.50 -1.10
CA ASP A 54 -4.97 8.50 -2.34
C ASP A 54 -5.35 7.32 -3.26
N PHE A 55 -4.39 6.70 -3.96
CA PHE A 55 -4.65 5.56 -4.85
C PHE A 55 -5.20 4.34 -4.10
N VAL A 56 -5.00 4.26 -2.78
CA VAL A 56 -5.46 3.12 -1.96
C VAL A 56 -6.99 3.04 -1.98
N ALA A 57 -7.69 4.18 -1.97
CA ALA A 57 -9.16 4.20 -2.08
C ALA A 57 -9.65 3.56 -3.38
N ALA A 58 -9.02 3.91 -4.52
CA ALA A 58 -9.39 3.35 -5.81
C ALA A 58 -9.02 1.85 -5.93
N MET A 59 -7.94 1.42 -5.28
CA MET A 59 -7.57 0.01 -5.19
C MET A 59 -8.60 -0.78 -4.39
N THR A 60 -8.95 -0.33 -3.19
CA THR A 60 -9.93 -1.05 -2.34
C THR A 60 -11.30 -1.12 -3.01
N ASP A 61 -11.76 -0.02 -3.61
CA ASP A 61 -13.05 0.02 -4.32
C ASP A 61 -13.06 -0.94 -5.52
N THR A 62 -11.98 -0.99 -6.31
CA THR A 62 -11.84 -1.95 -7.43
C THR A 62 -11.92 -3.41 -6.96
N VAL A 63 -11.29 -3.73 -5.82
CA VAL A 63 -11.36 -5.08 -5.23
C VAL A 63 -12.76 -5.39 -4.73
N GLU A 64 -13.34 -4.50 -3.92
CA GLU A 64 -14.68 -4.69 -3.35
C GLU A 64 -15.74 -4.86 -4.44
N GLU A 65 -15.73 -4.02 -5.48
CA GLU A 65 -16.64 -4.13 -6.63
C GLU A 65 -16.55 -5.48 -7.34
N ALA A 66 -15.35 -6.06 -7.46
CA ALA A 66 -15.14 -7.35 -8.12
C ALA A 66 -15.68 -8.55 -7.32
N PHE A 67 -16.07 -8.35 -6.06
CA PHE A 67 -16.64 -9.33 -5.13
C PHE A 67 -17.99 -8.85 -4.56
N ASP A 68 -18.78 -8.14 -5.37
CA ASP A 68 -20.13 -7.67 -5.04
C ASP A 68 -20.20 -6.85 -3.74
N ARG A 69 -19.12 -6.11 -3.44
CA ARG A 69 -18.92 -5.30 -2.24
C ARG A 69 -19.11 -6.08 -0.92
N THR A 70 -18.91 -7.39 -0.96
CA THR A 70 -19.06 -8.24 0.23
C THR A 70 -17.82 -8.21 1.13
N PRO A 71 -16.61 -8.53 0.64
CA PRO A 71 -15.45 -8.54 1.53
C PRO A 71 -15.01 -7.12 1.88
N LEU A 72 -14.52 -6.93 3.11
CA LEU A 72 -13.76 -5.73 3.45
C LEU A 72 -12.37 -5.80 2.78
N CYS A 73 -12.02 -4.81 1.96
CA CYS A 73 -10.68 -4.73 1.39
C CYS A 73 -9.76 -3.85 2.25
N LEU A 74 -8.61 -4.40 2.63
CA LEU A 74 -7.61 -3.73 3.47
C LEU A 74 -6.30 -3.60 2.70
N PHE A 75 -5.71 -2.41 2.75
CA PHE A 75 -4.37 -2.19 2.27
C PHE A 75 -3.37 -2.25 3.43
N LEU A 76 -2.32 -3.04 3.26
CA LEU A 76 -1.20 -3.13 4.20
C LEU A 76 0.06 -2.62 3.53
N GLN A 77 0.64 -1.54 4.05
CA GLN A 77 1.79 -0.92 3.42
C GLN A 77 3.04 -1.81 3.50
N GLY A 78 3.73 -1.98 2.36
CA GLY A 78 5.02 -2.65 2.28
C GLY A 78 6.20 -1.76 2.68
N ALA A 79 7.43 -2.23 2.47
CA ALA A 79 8.63 -1.43 2.71
C ALA A 79 8.85 -0.42 1.56
N ASP A 80 8.16 0.72 1.64
CA ASP A 80 8.03 1.67 0.54
C ASP A 80 8.96 2.89 0.64
N GLY A 81 9.86 2.95 1.62
CA GLY A 81 10.65 4.14 1.99
C GLY A 81 11.30 4.92 0.83
N ASP A 82 11.66 4.24 -0.25
CA ASP A 82 12.24 4.77 -1.48
C ASP A 82 11.44 4.44 -2.77
N ILE A 83 10.19 3.99 -2.64
CA ILE A 83 9.32 3.57 -3.74
C ILE A 83 8.09 4.49 -3.85
N ASN A 84 7.97 5.16 -5.00
CA ASN A 84 6.88 6.07 -5.34
C ASN A 84 6.07 5.58 -6.55
N PRO A 85 4.80 6.00 -6.66
CA PRO A 85 3.99 5.73 -7.84
C PRO A 85 4.50 6.57 -9.03
N TYR A 86 4.24 6.11 -10.26
CA TYR A 86 4.65 6.83 -11.48
C TYR A 86 4.21 8.30 -11.49
N TYR A 87 3.05 8.59 -10.91
CA TYR A 87 2.41 9.90 -10.89
C TYR A 87 2.47 10.62 -9.54
N ALA A 88 3.49 10.33 -8.72
CA ALA A 88 3.66 10.99 -7.42
C ALA A 88 3.55 12.53 -7.52
N THR A 89 2.97 13.15 -6.49
CA THR A 89 2.90 14.60 -6.29
C THR A 89 2.26 15.38 -7.44
N THR A 90 1.32 14.79 -8.17
CA THR A 90 0.66 15.46 -9.29
C THR A 90 -0.28 16.57 -8.79
N LEU A 91 -0.20 17.76 -9.38
CA LEU A 91 -1.10 18.87 -9.07
C LEU A 91 -2.54 18.55 -9.50
N LEU A 92 -3.52 19.08 -8.78
CA LEU A 92 -4.94 18.94 -9.13
C LEU A 92 -5.23 19.48 -10.54
N SER A 93 -4.59 20.60 -10.94
CA SER A 93 -4.70 21.17 -12.29
C SER A 93 -4.22 20.21 -13.39
N ASP A 94 -3.34 19.29 -13.04
CA ASP A 94 -2.70 18.35 -13.95
C ASP A 94 -3.41 17.00 -13.94
N GLY A 95 -4.64 16.92 -13.44
CA GLY A 95 -5.46 15.71 -13.46
C GLY A 95 -5.01 14.65 -12.45
N ALA A 96 -4.58 15.07 -11.25
CA ALA A 96 -4.16 14.17 -10.18
C ALA A 96 -5.21 13.10 -9.83
N ILE A 97 -6.50 13.46 -9.83
CA ILE A 97 -7.60 12.53 -9.54
C ILE A 97 -7.61 11.34 -10.51
N THR A 98 -7.53 11.62 -11.82
CA THR A 98 -7.49 10.57 -12.86
C THR A 98 -6.26 9.68 -12.71
N LYS A 99 -5.10 10.25 -12.39
CA LYS A 99 -3.85 9.49 -12.23
C LYS A 99 -3.85 8.66 -10.94
N ARG A 100 -4.44 9.18 -9.86
CA ARG A 100 -4.68 8.48 -8.60
C ARG A 100 -5.56 7.25 -8.85
N ASP A 101 -6.68 7.45 -9.54
CA ASP A 101 -7.62 6.37 -9.86
C ASP A 101 -7.00 5.31 -10.76
N TRP A 102 -6.26 5.74 -11.79
CA TRP A 102 -5.53 4.82 -12.63
C TRP A 102 -4.55 3.98 -11.80
N SER A 103 -3.75 4.61 -10.94
CA SER A 103 -2.75 3.91 -10.12
C SER A 103 -3.39 2.88 -9.19
N GLY A 104 -4.48 3.27 -8.53
CA GLY A 104 -5.23 2.37 -7.64
C GLY A 104 -5.90 1.23 -8.38
N ARG A 105 -6.53 1.51 -9.54
CA ARG A 105 -7.18 0.49 -10.36
C ARG A 105 -6.20 -0.55 -10.89
N GLN A 106 -5.00 -0.16 -11.33
CA GLN A 106 -4.00 -1.13 -11.78
C GLN A 106 -3.59 -2.10 -10.67
N LEU A 107 -3.36 -1.59 -9.45
CA LEU A 107 -3.09 -2.45 -8.30
C LEU A 107 -4.30 -3.30 -7.91
N GLY A 108 -5.51 -2.71 -7.96
CA GLY A 108 -6.76 -3.40 -7.64
C GLY A 108 -7.07 -4.54 -8.61
N GLU A 109 -6.88 -4.34 -9.92
CA GLU A 109 -7.04 -5.37 -10.95
C GLU A 109 -6.08 -6.55 -10.72
N GLU A 110 -4.82 -6.26 -10.38
CA GLU A 110 -3.84 -7.30 -10.04
C GLU A 110 -4.21 -8.03 -8.75
N ALA A 111 -4.65 -7.31 -7.71
CA ALA A 111 -5.13 -7.91 -6.48
C ALA A 111 -6.36 -8.81 -6.71
N VAL A 112 -7.31 -8.38 -7.55
CA VAL A 112 -8.48 -9.18 -7.96
C VAL A 112 -8.05 -10.44 -8.70
N ARG A 113 -7.09 -10.31 -9.63
CA ARG A 113 -6.56 -11.46 -10.38
C ARG A 113 -5.98 -12.51 -9.43
N VAL A 114 -5.17 -12.10 -8.46
CA VAL A 114 -4.59 -12.99 -7.44
C VAL A 114 -5.68 -13.56 -6.53
N ALA A 115 -6.56 -12.70 -5.99
CA ALA A 115 -7.63 -13.10 -5.08
C ALA A 115 -8.57 -14.16 -5.69
N LYS A 116 -8.91 -14.04 -6.98
CA LYS A 116 -9.75 -15.01 -7.71
C LYS A 116 -9.03 -16.33 -7.99
N ALA A 117 -7.70 -16.33 -8.03
CA ALA A 117 -6.90 -17.53 -8.21
C ALA A 117 -6.67 -18.32 -6.90
N ILE A 118 -6.92 -17.71 -5.73
CA ILE A 118 -6.82 -18.39 -4.44
C ILE A 118 -7.91 -19.47 -4.35
N GLN A 119 -7.48 -20.71 -4.12
CA GLN A 119 -8.34 -21.83 -3.77
C GLN A 119 -8.25 -22.04 -2.26
N THR A 120 -9.41 -22.03 -1.60
CA THR A 120 -9.53 -22.32 -0.18
C THR A 120 -10.14 -23.69 0.01
N GLU A 121 -9.64 -24.43 0.98
CA GLU A 121 -10.21 -25.70 1.42
C GLU A 121 -10.33 -25.70 2.94
N PRO A 122 -11.40 -26.26 3.51
CA PRO A 122 -11.50 -26.43 4.95
C PRO A 122 -10.30 -27.23 5.48
N ALA A 123 -9.61 -26.68 6.47
CA ALA A 123 -8.52 -27.39 7.12
C ALA A 123 -9.06 -28.65 7.82
N ARG A 124 -8.50 -29.83 7.50
CA ARG A 124 -8.91 -31.12 8.10
C ARG A 124 -8.73 -31.16 9.62
N ALA A 125 -7.73 -30.45 10.13
CA ALA A 125 -7.44 -30.27 11.55
C ALA A 125 -6.93 -28.83 11.75
N PRO A 126 -7.82 -27.84 11.92
CA PRO A 126 -7.41 -26.45 12.02
C PRO A 126 -6.57 -26.25 13.28
N ALA A 127 -5.33 -25.81 13.09
CA ALA A 127 -4.42 -25.37 14.14
C ALA A 127 -3.65 -24.16 13.64
N ILE A 128 -3.39 -23.20 14.52
CA ILE A 128 -2.51 -22.07 14.24
C ILE A 128 -1.18 -22.37 14.92
N ASP A 129 -0.14 -22.54 14.11
CA ASP A 129 1.24 -22.60 14.58
C ASP A 129 1.87 -21.22 14.40
N PHE A 130 2.82 -20.85 15.26
CA PHE A 130 3.48 -19.55 15.17
C PHE A 130 4.96 -19.67 15.47
N ALA A 131 5.75 -18.83 14.79
CA ALA A 131 7.14 -18.58 15.12
C ALA A 131 7.26 -17.09 15.46
N ASP A 132 8.05 -16.79 16.49
CA ASP A 132 8.35 -15.44 16.93
C ASP A 132 9.86 -15.23 16.81
N ASP A 133 10.25 -14.10 16.23
CA ASP A 133 11.63 -13.63 16.22
C ASP A 133 11.65 -12.13 16.55
N ALA A 134 12.43 -11.77 17.56
CA ALA A 134 12.46 -10.43 18.14
C ALA A 134 13.74 -9.70 17.75
N MET A 135 13.66 -8.85 16.73
CA MET A 135 14.78 -7.98 16.33
C MET A 135 14.79 -6.68 17.15
N HIS A 136 15.93 -6.39 17.77
CA HIS A 136 16.12 -5.16 18.53
C HIS A 136 16.91 -4.13 17.70
N PHE A 137 16.23 -3.08 17.25
CA PHE A 137 16.87 -2.00 16.50
C PHE A 137 17.23 -0.83 17.42
N GLN A 138 18.42 -0.28 17.24
CA GLN A 138 18.77 1.02 17.80
C GLN A 138 18.16 2.12 16.91
N LEU A 139 17.79 3.26 17.50
CA LEU A 139 17.39 4.43 16.71
C LEU A 139 18.51 4.81 15.73
N ARG A 140 18.15 5.19 14.49
CA ARG A 140 19.10 5.66 13.46
C ARG A 140 20.06 6.72 14.01
N TRP A 141 19.57 7.57 14.91
CA TRP A 141 20.37 8.53 15.65
C TRP A 141 20.11 8.41 17.16
N PRO A 142 21.15 8.54 18.01
CA PRO A 142 20.95 8.61 19.45
C PRO A 142 20.04 9.79 19.80
N ALA A 143 18.88 9.53 20.43
CA ALA A 143 17.82 10.52 20.63
C ALA A 143 18.32 11.84 21.25
N LYS A 144 19.21 11.76 22.25
CA LYS A 144 19.81 12.93 22.89
C LYS A 144 20.65 13.76 21.90
N LYS A 145 21.54 13.11 21.13
CA LYS A 145 22.39 13.79 20.13
C LYS A 145 21.56 14.36 18.99
N PHE A 146 20.52 13.65 18.55
CA PHE A 146 19.61 14.12 17.51
C PHE A 146 18.87 15.39 17.97
N ARG A 147 18.33 15.38 19.19
CA ARG A 147 17.69 16.56 19.80
C ARG A 147 18.65 17.73 19.95
N GLU A 148 19.87 17.50 20.45
CA GLU A 148 20.93 18.52 20.54
C GLU A 148 21.24 19.13 19.16
N GLY A 149 21.32 18.30 18.11
CA GLY A 149 21.53 18.75 16.73
C GLY A 149 20.38 19.58 16.16
N LEU A 150 19.14 19.16 16.39
CA LEU A 150 17.94 19.92 15.98
C LEU A 150 17.90 21.29 16.65
N LEU A 151 18.08 21.35 17.98
CA LEU A 151 18.08 22.61 18.74
C LEU A 151 19.21 23.55 18.29
N LYS A 152 20.40 23.00 17.97
CA LYS A 152 21.53 23.78 17.45
C LYS A 152 21.24 24.37 16.07
N THR A 153 20.47 23.66 15.23
CA THR A 153 20.24 24.03 13.83
C THR A 153 19.02 24.92 13.65
N TYR A 154 17.93 24.60 14.35
CA TYR A 154 16.62 25.22 14.15
C TYR A 154 16.15 26.07 15.35
N GLY A 155 16.92 26.09 16.44
CA GLY A 155 16.54 26.78 17.67
C GLY A 155 15.61 25.94 18.56
N PRO A 156 15.27 26.46 19.75
CA PRO A 156 14.27 25.87 20.64
C PRO A 156 12.84 25.93 20.09
#